data_AF-A0A2A3G812-F1
#
_entry.id   AF-A0A2A3G812-F1
#
_cell.length_a   1.000
_cell.length_b   1.000
_cell.length_c   1.000
_cell.angle_alpha   90.00
_cell.angle_beta   90.00
_cell.angle_gamma   90.00
#
_symmetry.space_group_name_H-M   'P 1'
#
loop_
_entity.id
_entity.type
_entity.pdbx_description
1 polymer ?
#
loop_
_entity_poly.entity_id
_entity_poly.type
_entity_poly.pdbx_seq_one_letter_code
_entity_poly.pdbx_strand_id
1 'polypeptide(L)'
;MSANTSFASTFPSSAPAADPFAARHGKSLPSELRTEAAGMAWKAFDTVYAPSNGPFRLGSWSETKTGPGMWDFEATLGIGESICKTGASAPGPVAAMTSMLYDAGCAMEILSFHQHEIGHRTATFLLCESAGIRLWAMGIGESGTESTLRAMISGANRLRPA
;
A
#
# COMPACT_ATOMS: atom_id res chain seq x y z
N MET A 1 39.18 48.08 24.73
CA MET A 1 39.06 46.61 24.77
C MET A 1 37.61 46.30 25.07
N SER A 2 36.79 46.02 24.06
CA SER A 2 35.38 45.69 24.24
C SER A 2 35.17 44.24 23.84
N ALA A 3 34.70 43.43 24.79
CA ALA A 3 34.32 42.04 24.59
C ALA A 3 33.02 41.97 23.78
N ASN A 4 32.97 41.10 22.78
CA ASN A 4 31.73 40.75 22.10
C ASN A 4 31.49 39.25 22.29
N THR A 5 30.59 38.91 23.20
CA THR A 5 30.20 37.53 23.48
C THR A 5 28.92 37.24 22.70
N SER A 6 29.05 36.65 21.52
CA SER A 6 27.89 36.14 20.75
C SER A 6 27.39 34.84 21.38
N PHE A 7 26.13 34.83 21.83
CA PHE A 7 25.39 33.61 22.09
C PHE A 7 24.83 33.08 20.77
N ALA A 8 25.52 32.13 20.15
CA ALA A 8 24.94 31.33 19.08
C ALA A 8 23.99 30.31 19.70
N SER A 9 22.68 30.58 19.62
CA SER A 9 21.66 29.58 19.90
C SER A 9 21.70 28.52 18.80
N THR A 10 22.38 27.41 19.07
CA THR A 10 22.29 26.20 18.25
C THR A 10 20.88 25.63 18.41
N PHE A 11 19.99 25.96 17.48
CA PHE A 11 18.78 25.17 17.31
C PHE A 11 19.21 23.81 16.75
N PRO A 12 18.81 22.67 17.36
CA PRO A 12 19.03 21.38 16.73
C PRO A 12 18.32 21.41 15.39
N SER A 13 19.08 21.33 14.30
CA SER A 13 18.54 21.04 12.98
C SER A 13 17.93 19.64 13.08
N SER A 14 16.61 19.56 13.28
CA SER A 14 15.90 18.31 13.15
C SER A 14 15.99 17.95 11.68
N ALA A 15 16.99 17.13 11.32
CA ALA A 15 17.02 16.49 10.01
C ALA A 15 15.62 15.88 9.79
N PRO A 16 14.96 16.14 8.65
CA PRO A 16 13.66 15.55 8.38
C PRO A 16 13.82 14.05 8.57
N ALA A 17 13.03 13.49 9.48
CA ALA A 17 13.19 12.10 9.86
C ALA A 17 13.09 11.25 8.59
N ALA A 18 14.16 10.50 8.31
CA ALA A 18 14.44 10.03 6.96
C ALA A 18 13.27 9.22 6.40
N ASP A 19 12.83 9.56 5.18
CA ASP A 19 11.84 8.79 4.44
C ASP A 19 12.41 7.37 4.22
N PRO A 20 11.80 6.31 4.82
CA PRO A 20 12.35 4.97 4.77
C PRO A 20 12.40 4.39 3.36
N PHE A 21 11.45 4.77 2.51
CA PHE A 21 11.39 4.29 1.13
C PHE A 21 12.41 5.04 0.26
N ALA A 22 12.56 6.35 0.45
CA ALA A 22 13.58 7.13 -0.26
C ALA A 22 15.00 6.66 0.09
N ALA A 23 15.28 6.43 1.37
CA ALA A 23 16.57 5.94 1.83
C ALA A 23 16.94 4.57 1.21
N ARG A 24 15.95 3.73 0.91
CA ARG A 24 16.15 2.38 0.39
C ARG A 24 16.10 2.29 -1.14
N HIS A 25 15.23 3.06 -1.78
CA HIS A 25 14.86 2.90 -3.18
C HIS A 25 15.07 4.17 -4.02
N GLY A 26 15.48 5.30 -3.41
CA GLY A 26 15.73 6.56 -4.11
C GLY A 26 14.47 7.26 -4.65
N LYS A 27 13.27 6.78 -4.28
CA LYS A 27 11.97 7.36 -4.62
C LYS A 27 11.28 7.81 -3.35
N SER A 28 10.66 8.99 -3.36
CA SER A 28 10.01 9.53 -2.17
C SER A 28 8.59 9.00 -2.02
N LEU A 29 8.16 8.77 -0.77
CA LEU A 29 6.77 8.46 -0.46
C LEU A 29 5.84 9.63 -0.84
N PRO A 30 4.53 9.37 -1.05
CA PRO A 30 3.51 10.42 -1.03
C PRO A 30 3.64 11.29 0.21
N SER A 31 3.35 12.59 0.12
CA SER A 31 3.65 13.55 1.19
C SER A 31 3.03 13.17 2.54
N GLU A 32 1.75 12.78 2.55
CA GLU A 32 1.05 12.39 3.78
C GLU A 32 1.66 11.14 4.40
N LEU A 33 1.90 10.10 3.58
CA LEU A 33 2.56 8.87 4.02
C LEU A 33 4.00 9.12 4.48
N ARG A 34 4.72 10.05 3.85
CA ARG A 34 6.07 10.45 4.26
C ARG A 34 6.07 11.07 5.65
N THR A 35 5.07 11.91 5.95
CA THR A 35 4.88 12.49 7.28
C THR A 35 4.52 11.40 8.30
N GLU A 36 3.62 10.48 7.97
CA GLU A 36 3.23 9.36 8.84
C GLU A 36 4.40 8.41 9.15
N ALA A 37 5.24 8.13 8.14
CA ALA A 37 6.37 7.20 8.23
C ALA A 37 7.70 7.83 8.66
N ALA A 38 7.70 9.12 9.02
CA ALA A 38 8.91 9.88 9.27
C ALA A 38 9.75 9.24 10.38
N GLY A 39 11.00 8.86 10.06
CA GLY A 39 11.94 8.27 11.03
C GLY A 39 11.75 6.77 11.29
N MET A 40 10.81 6.11 10.62
CA MET A 40 10.71 4.66 10.69
C MET A 40 11.93 3.99 10.03
N ALA A 41 12.42 2.90 10.63
CA ALA A 41 13.33 2.00 9.92
C ALA A 41 12.55 1.23 8.86
N TRP A 42 13.21 0.85 7.75
CA TRP A 42 12.58 0.10 6.65
C TRP A 42 11.75 -1.10 7.12
N LYS A 43 12.30 -1.92 8.03
CA LYS A 43 11.61 -3.12 8.54
C LYS A 43 10.31 -2.77 9.28
N ALA A 44 10.31 -1.68 10.05
CA ALA A 44 9.10 -1.23 10.75
C ALA A 44 8.07 -0.68 9.75
N PHE A 45 8.52 0.12 8.77
CA PHE A 45 7.68 0.59 7.68
C PHE A 45 7.02 -0.57 6.90
N ASP A 46 7.82 -1.53 6.45
CA ASP A 46 7.33 -2.72 5.72
C ASP A 46 6.31 -3.52 6.54
N THR A 47 6.58 -3.74 7.84
CA THR A 47 5.67 -4.44 8.76
C THR A 47 4.32 -3.71 8.90
N VAL A 48 4.34 -2.38 8.96
CA VAL A 48 3.13 -1.56 9.15
C VAL A 48 2.34 -1.44 7.86
N TYR A 49 2.98 -1.12 6.74
CA TYR A 49 2.30 -0.77 5.48
C TYR A 49 2.08 -1.97 4.55
N ALA A 50 2.83 -3.06 4.68
CA ALA A 50 2.64 -4.28 3.89
C ALA A 50 2.52 -5.53 4.78
N PRO A 51 1.57 -5.59 5.74
CA PRO A 51 1.44 -6.74 6.62
C PRO A 51 1.10 -8.00 5.83
N SER A 52 1.90 -9.05 6.06
CA SER A 52 1.67 -10.39 5.51
C SER A 52 0.78 -11.27 6.41
N ASN A 53 0.50 -10.79 7.62
CA ASN A 53 -0.36 -11.43 8.61
C ASN A 53 -1.72 -10.73 8.64
N GLY A 54 -2.75 -11.39 8.09
CA GLY A 54 -4.12 -10.93 8.20
C GLY A 54 -5.11 -11.94 7.64
N PRO A 55 -6.42 -11.68 7.81
CA PRO A 55 -7.45 -12.62 7.40
C PRO A 55 -7.50 -12.80 5.88
N PHE A 56 -7.16 -11.78 5.09
CA PHE A 56 -7.17 -11.82 3.64
C PHE A 56 -5.81 -12.28 3.09
N ARG A 57 -5.86 -13.28 2.20
CA ARG A 57 -4.72 -13.80 1.45
C ARG A 57 -5.10 -13.96 -0.02
N LEU A 58 -4.26 -13.51 -0.94
CA LEU A 58 -4.43 -13.79 -2.37
C LEU A 58 -3.59 -15.01 -2.76
N GLY A 59 -4.23 -16.03 -3.30
CA GLY A 59 -3.60 -17.27 -3.76
C GLY A 59 -3.26 -17.24 -5.25
N SER A 60 -4.29 -17.22 -6.09
CA SER A 60 -4.15 -17.12 -7.55
C SER A 60 -4.85 -15.89 -8.08
N TRP A 61 -4.37 -15.37 -9.21
CA TRP A 61 -4.98 -14.28 -9.96
C TRP A 61 -4.84 -14.57 -11.45
N SER A 62 -5.91 -14.37 -12.21
CA SER A 62 -5.89 -14.49 -13.67
C SER A 62 -6.81 -13.48 -14.32
N GLU A 63 -6.45 -13.06 -15.53
CA GLU A 63 -7.12 -12.01 -16.30
C GLU A 63 -7.38 -12.52 -17.71
N THR A 64 -8.62 -12.47 -18.17
CA THR A 64 -9.02 -12.88 -19.52
C THR A 64 -9.72 -11.72 -20.20
N LYS A 65 -9.19 -11.27 -21.35
CA LYS A 65 -9.83 -10.19 -22.11
C LYS A 65 -11.11 -10.71 -22.75
N THR A 66 -12.24 -10.07 -22.44
CA THR A 66 -13.56 -10.47 -22.96
C THR A 66 -14.16 -9.48 -23.93
N GLY A 67 -13.67 -8.25 -23.96
CA GLY A 67 -14.11 -7.24 -24.93
C GLY A 67 -13.25 -5.98 -24.95
N PRO A 68 -13.67 -4.96 -25.72
CA PRO A 68 -13.04 -3.64 -25.68
C PRO A 68 -13.13 -3.04 -24.28
N GLY A 69 -11.97 -2.88 -23.64
CA GLY A 69 -11.88 -2.29 -22.30
C GLY A 69 -12.48 -3.12 -21.17
N MET A 70 -12.82 -4.39 -21.41
CA MET A 70 -13.42 -5.29 -20.41
C MET A 70 -12.66 -6.60 -20.32
N TRP A 71 -12.51 -7.08 -19.09
CA TRP A 71 -11.78 -8.28 -18.72
C TRP A 71 -12.57 -9.04 -17.66
N ASP A 72 -12.49 -10.36 -17.72
CA ASP A 72 -12.91 -11.24 -16.64
C ASP A 72 -11.69 -11.57 -15.78
N PHE A 73 -11.83 -11.32 -14.48
CA PHE A 73 -10.81 -11.61 -13.49
C PHE A 73 -11.27 -12.75 -12.62
N GLU A 74 -10.38 -13.67 -12.30
CA GLU A 74 -10.60 -14.71 -11.30
C GLU A 74 -9.50 -14.66 -10.26
N ALA A 75 -9.89 -14.87 -9.00
CA ALA A 75 -8.99 -14.93 -7.87
C ALA A 75 -9.32 -16.09 -6.95
N THR A 76 -8.29 -16.66 -6.33
CA THR A 76 -8.47 -17.50 -5.14
C THR A 76 -8.13 -16.66 -3.92
N LEU A 77 -9.11 -16.40 -3.05
CA LEU A 77 -8.92 -15.65 -1.81
C LEU A 77 -9.02 -16.57 -0.60
N GLY A 78 -8.05 -16.46 0.31
CA GLY A 78 -8.17 -16.95 1.68
C GLY A 78 -8.79 -15.87 2.56
N ILE A 79 -9.79 -16.22 3.36
CA ILE A 79 -10.46 -15.33 4.33
C ILE A 79 -10.57 -16.10 5.65
N GLY A 80 -9.71 -15.76 6.62
CA GLY A 80 -9.58 -16.55 7.84
C GLY A 80 -9.19 -18.00 7.50
N GLU A 81 -9.95 -18.99 7.95
CA GLU A 81 -9.69 -20.40 7.64
C GLU A 81 -10.28 -20.86 6.30
N SER A 82 -11.12 -20.03 5.67
CA SER A 82 -11.80 -20.37 4.42
C SER A 82 -10.97 -19.99 3.20
N ILE A 83 -11.10 -20.79 2.13
CA ILE A 83 -10.58 -20.47 0.79
C ILE A 83 -11.75 -20.43 -0.18
N CYS A 84 -11.91 -19.33 -0.90
CA CYS A 84 -12.94 -19.15 -1.91
C CYS A 84 -12.34 -18.80 -3.27
N LYS A 85 -12.99 -19.26 -4.34
CA LYS A 85 -12.78 -18.72 -5.68
C LYS A 85 -13.80 -17.62 -5.91
N THR A 86 -13.36 -16.51 -6.48
CA THR A 86 -14.20 -15.36 -6.78
C THR A 86 -13.80 -14.77 -8.12
N GLY A 87 -14.73 -14.04 -8.75
CA GLY A 87 -14.54 -13.49 -10.08
C GLY A 87 -15.30 -12.19 -10.27
N ALA A 88 -14.82 -11.34 -11.18
CA ALA A 88 -15.47 -10.08 -11.51
C ALA A 88 -15.13 -9.68 -12.95
N SER A 89 -16.14 -9.22 -13.70
CA SER A 89 -15.93 -8.55 -14.99
C SER A 89 -15.72 -7.06 -14.75
N ALA A 90 -14.55 -6.54 -15.13
CA ALA A 90 -14.17 -5.17 -14.82
C ALA A 90 -13.24 -4.56 -15.90
N PRO A 91 -13.08 -3.23 -15.93
CA PRO A 91 -12.13 -2.59 -16.84
C PRO A 91 -10.66 -2.73 -16.41
N GLY A 92 -10.38 -3.19 -15.19
CA GLY A 92 -9.02 -3.39 -14.71
C GLY A 92 -8.94 -4.06 -13.33
N PRO A 93 -7.72 -4.44 -12.91
CA PRO A 93 -7.49 -5.24 -11.70
C PRO A 93 -8.00 -4.61 -10.41
N VAL A 94 -7.87 -3.28 -10.30
CA VAL A 94 -8.35 -2.54 -9.11
C VAL A 94 -9.86 -2.68 -8.96
N ALA A 95 -10.62 -2.44 -10.03
CA ALA A 95 -12.08 -2.51 -10.01
C ALA A 95 -12.59 -3.94 -9.75
N ALA A 96 -11.90 -4.94 -10.31
CA ALA A 96 -12.22 -6.34 -10.04
C ALA A 96 -11.97 -6.70 -8.57
N MET A 97 -10.78 -6.38 -8.05
CA MET A 97 -10.39 -6.75 -6.71
C MET A 97 -11.20 -6.02 -5.63
N THR A 98 -11.60 -4.75 -5.84
CA THR A 98 -12.53 -4.07 -4.91
C THR A 98 -13.90 -4.73 -4.89
N SER A 99 -14.43 -5.16 -6.05
CA SER A 99 -15.69 -5.91 -6.13
C SER A 99 -15.60 -7.24 -5.38
N MET A 100 -14.54 -8.02 -5.61
CA MET A 100 -14.32 -9.29 -4.93
C MET A 100 -14.15 -9.14 -3.41
N LEU A 101 -13.48 -8.08 -2.96
CA LEU A 101 -13.34 -7.77 -1.54
C LEU A 101 -14.67 -7.32 -0.92
N TYR A 102 -15.49 -6.56 -1.65
CA TYR A 102 -16.83 -6.18 -1.23
C TYR A 102 -17.71 -7.41 -0.97
N ASP A 103 -17.73 -8.37 -1.92
CA ASP A 103 -18.45 -9.63 -1.77
C ASP A 103 -17.93 -10.47 -0.58
N ALA A 104 -16.65 -10.32 -0.25
CA ALA A 104 -16.01 -10.91 0.92
C ALA A 104 -16.24 -10.14 2.24
N GLY A 105 -17.08 -9.09 2.25
CA GLY A 105 -17.40 -8.30 3.45
C GLY A 105 -16.40 -7.18 3.79
N CYS A 106 -15.51 -6.85 2.85
CA CYS A 106 -14.54 -5.76 2.96
C CYS A 106 -14.79 -4.70 1.87
N ALA A 107 -15.67 -3.75 2.16
CA ALA A 107 -15.93 -2.59 1.31
C ALA A 107 -14.78 -1.58 1.39
N MET A 108 -13.69 -1.86 0.68
CA MET A 108 -12.51 -1.02 0.62
C MET A 108 -12.61 -0.04 -0.55
N GLU A 109 -12.45 1.25 -0.26
CA GLU A 109 -12.33 2.33 -1.24
C GLU A 109 -10.86 2.77 -1.35
N ILE A 110 -10.43 3.20 -2.54
CA ILE A 110 -9.08 3.73 -2.80
C ILE A 110 -9.19 5.23 -3.07
N LEU A 111 -8.64 6.02 -2.16
CA LEU A 111 -8.66 7.48 -2.19
C LEU A 111 -7.42 8.08 -2.85
N SER A 112 -6.31 7.36 -2.85
CA SER A 112 -5.08 7.77 -3.53
C SER A 112 -4.32 6.54 -4.01
N PHE A 113 -3.71 6.67 -5.18
CA PHE A 113 -2.95 5.61 -5.84
C PHE A 113 -1.61 6.19 -6.30
N HIS A 114 -0.51 5.65 -5.80
CA HIS A 114 0.84 6.01 -6.24
C HIS A 114 1.63 4.76 -6.56
N GLN A 115 2.33 4.78 -7.68
CA GLN A 115 3.13 3.64 -8.12
C GLN A 115 4.53 4.09 -8.55
N HIS A 116 5.53 3.30 -8.16
CA HIS A 116 6.93 3.54 -8.45
C HIS A 116 7.60 2.27 -8.94
N GLU A 117 8.34 2.37 -10.05
CA GLU A 117 9.31 1.36 -10.42
C GLU A 117 10.54 1.45 -9.51
N ILE A 118 10.93 0.30 -8.96
CA ILE A 118 12.07 0.13 -8.05
C ILE A 118 12.97 -1.01 -8.55
N GLY A 119 13.79 -0.71 -9.55
CA GLY A 119 14.58 -1.72 -10.25
C GLY A 119 13.69 -2.58 -11.14
N HIS A 120 13.72 -3.91 -10.95
CA HIS A 120 12.88 -4.87 -11.69
C HIS A 120 11.52 -5.12 -11.02
N ARG A 121 11.18 -4.36 -9.97
CA ARG A 121 9.94 -4.51 -9.19
C ARG A 121 9.16 -3.22 -9.22
N THR A 122 7.89 -3.32 -8.86
CA THR A 122 7.00 -2.17 -8.70
C THR A 122 6.56 -2.08 -7.25
N ALA A 123 6.53 -0.87 -6.70
CA ALA A 123 5.93 -0.54 -5.41
C ALA A 123 4.66 0.27 -5.65
N THR A 124 3.56 -0.13 -5.03
CA THR A 124 2.28 0.58 -5.06
C THR A 124 1.91 1.00 -3.65
N PHE A 125 1.47 2.25 -3.49
CA PHE A 125 0.96 2.83 -2.25
C PHE A 125 -0.48 3.25 -2.44
N LEU A 126 -1.35 2.81 -1.55
CA LEU A 126 -2.78 3.09 -1.58
C LEU A 126 -3.19 3.80 -0.29
N LEU A 127 -3.93 4.89 -0.40
CA LEU A 127 -4.72 5.40 0.71
C LEU A 127 -6.08 4.74 0.63
N CYS A 128 -6.38 3.84 1.56
CA CYS A 128 -7.61 3.07 1.60
C CYS A 128 -8.56 3.60 2.67
N GLU A 129 -9.86 3.45 2.43
CA GLU A 129 -10.91 3.73 3.40
C GLU A 129 -11.92 2.59 3.49
N SER A 130 -12.40 2.30 4.70
CA SER A 130 -13.59 1.48 4.92
C SER A 130 -14.25 1.85 6.25
N ALA A 131 -15.57 2.05 6.24
CA ALA A 131 -16.35 2.40 7.43
C ALA A 131 -15.77 3.59 8.24
N GLY A 132 -15.26 4.62 7.54
CA GLY A 132 -14.66 5.81 8.16
C GLY A 132 -13.23 5.63 8.69
N ILE A 133 -12.66 4.41 8.61
CA ILE A 133 -11.25 4.16 8.90
C ILE A 133 -10.46 4.41 7.63
N ARG A 134 -9.49 5.33 7.71
CA ARG A 134 -8.60 5.69 6.61
C ARG A 134 -7.16 5.38 6.96
N LEU A 135 -6.44 4.72 6.05
CA LEU A 135 -5.05 4.31 6.26
C LEU A 135 -4.28 4.12 4.97
N TRP A 136 -2.96 4.23 5.04
CA TRP A 136 -2.08 3.86 3.93
C TRP A 136 -1.75 2.36 3.93
N ALA A 137 -1.56 1.80 2.75
CA ALA A 137 -1.06 0.46 2.52
C ALA A 137 -0.03 0.44 1.37
N MET A 138 0.84 -0.55 1.38
CA MET A 138 1.90 -0.76 0.40
C MET A 138 1.87 -2.19 -0.12
N GLY A 139 2.24 -2.38 -1.39
CA GLY A 139 2.59 -3.67 -1.96
C GLY A 139 3.78 -3.55 -2.90
N ILE A 140 4.69 -4.51 -2.83
CA ILE A 140 5.81 -4.65 -3.78
C ILE A 140 5.65 -5.97 -4.54
N GLY A 141 5.70 -5.92 -5.86
CA GLY A 141 5.56 -7.08 -6.76
C GLY A 141 6.47 -6.99 -7.98
N GLU A 142 6.49 -8.05 -8.79
CA GLU A 142 7.27 -8.13 -10.04
C GLU A 142 6.61 -7.34 -11.18
N SER A 143 5.34 -6.98 -11.03
CA SER A 143 4.59 -6.15 -11.98
C SER A 143 3.75 -5.08 -11.29
N GLY A 144 3.26 -4.11 -12.08
CA GLY A 144 2.30 -3.11 -11.61
C GLY A 144 1.03 -3.73 -11.04
N THR A 145 0.46 -4.73 -11.73
CA THR A 145 -0.71 -5.48 -11.26
C THR A 145 -0.42 -6.19 -9.94
N GLU A 146 0.66 -6.97 -9.87
CA GLU A 146 0.97 -7.74 -8.66
C GLU A 146 1.22 -6.83 -7.44
N SER A 147 2.00 -5.75 -7.62
CA SER A 147 2.24 -4.78 -6.55
C SER A 147 0.95 -4.11 -6.07
N THR A 148 0.02 -3.84 -6.99
CA THR A 148 -1.30 -3.28 -6.68
C THR A 148 -2.14 -4.25 -5.88
N LEU A 149 -2.25 -5.51 -6.32
CA LEU A 149 -3.02 -6.54 -5.61
C LEU A 149 -2.46 -6.80 -4.20
N ARG A 150 -1.13 -6.82 -4.05
CA ARG A 150 -0.48 -6.93 -2.73
C ARG A 150 -0.78 -5.72 -1.84
N ALA A 151 -0.82 -4.51 -2.40
CA ALA A 151 -1.19 -3.30 -1.67
C ALA A 151 -2.65 -3.34 -1.23
N MET A 152 -3.55 -3.85 -2.07
CA MET A 152 -4.97 -4.02 -1.76
C MET A 152 -5.20 -5.04 -0.64
N ILE A 153 -4.51 -6.19 -0.67
CA ILE A 153 -4.56 -7.17 0.43
C ILE A 153 -4.02 -6.57 1.74
N SER A 154 -2.91 -5.84 1.66
CA SER A 154 -2.35 -5.13 2.82
C SER A 154 -3.35 -4.11 3.39
N GLY A 155 -4.03 -3.35 2.53
CA GLY A 155 -5.09 -2.42 2.93
C GLY A 155 -6.27 -3.13 3.59
N ALA A 156 -6.77 -4.21 2.98
CA ALA A 156 -7.86 -5.01 3.53
C ALA A 156 -7.52 -5.59 4.92
N ASN A 157 -6.32 -6.14 5.08
CA ASN A 157 -5.84 -6.68 6.36
C ASN A 157 -5.68 -5.61 7.45
N ARG A 158 -5.33 -4.38 7.07
CA ARG A 158 -5.25 -3.26 8.01
C ARG A 158 -6.62 -2.68 8.37
N LEU A 159 -7.56 -2.68 7.44
CA LEU A 159 -8.95 -2.20 7.65
C LEU A 159 -9.79 -3.22 8.45
N ARG A 160 -9.41 -4.49 8.39
CA ARG A 160 -10.07 -5.63 9.07
C ARG A 160 -9.00 -6.51 9.74
N PRO A 161 -8.45 -6.08 10.88
CA PRO A 161 -7.57 -6.93 11.67
C PRO A 161 -8.34 -8.17 12.16
N ALA A 162 -7.64 -9.31 12.26
CA ALA A 162 -8.20 -10.57 12.74
C ALA A 162 -8.64 -10.51 14.20
#